data_AF-A0A259M713-F1
#
_entry.id   AF-A0A259M713-F1
#
_cell.length_a   1.000
_cell.length_b   1.000
_cell.length_c   1.000
_cell.angle_alpha   90.00
_cell.angle_beta   90.00
_cell.angle_gamma   90.00
#
_symmetry.space_group_name_H-M   'P 1'
#
loop_
_entity.id
_entity.type
_entity.pdbx_description
1 polymer ?
#
loop_
_entity_poly.entity_id
_entity_poly.type
_entity_poly.pdbx_seq_one_letter_code
_entity_poly.pdbx_strand_id
1 'polypeptide(L)'
;MNRKMSLLTLLATLAFALSPLLSSGFNGFAPDQFPIPQDNPPVQPAGYAFAIWGLIYLWLIAGAVYGVWDRATDPDWEPMRPALIVSLVIGAAWIPVAQLSPLWATVLIWAMLITAVLALLRAGKADHMWLRMPIALYAGWLTAASSVALGLILAGYGYLDAQVAAWIGITLALVIALLVQALRPDAPGYPAAVIWALVGVMVANLDGPNWSVLALVILGIALLGWRMVANRRV
;
A
#
# COMPACT_ATOMS: atom_id res chain seq x y z
N MET A 1 28.04 -6.37 10.64
CA MET A 1 27.17 -5.45 9.87
C MET A 1 25.79 -5.43 10.51
N ASN A 2 25.09 -4.30 10.52
CA ASN A 2 25.12 -3.34 11.62
C ASN A 2 23.86 -3.49 12.51
N ARG A 3 23.94 -4.03 13.75
CA ARG A 3 22.79 -4.14 14.68
C ARG A 3 21.99 -2.84 14.82
N LYS A 4 22.65 -1.69 14.61
CA LYS A 4 22.03 -0.37 14.48
C LYS A 4 20.90 -0.32 13.46
N MET A 5 21.04 -0.94 12.29
CA MET A 5 20.01 -0.97 11.25
C MET A 5 18.76 -1.73 11.67
N SER A 6 18.90 -2.86 12.39
CA SER A 6 17.74 -3.57 12.96
C SER A 6 16.94 -2.67 13.91
N LEU A 7 17.66 -1.96 14.80
CA LEU A 7 17.05 -1.05 15.77
C LEU A 7 16.42 0.16 15.08
N LEU A 8 17.07 0.73 14.06
CA LEU A 8 16.50 1.82 13.26
C LEU A 8 15.25 1.37 12.51
N THR A 9 15.22 0.15 11.96
CA THR A 9 13.99 -0.41 11.35
C THR A 9 12.89 -0.53 12.38
N LEU A 10 13.18 -1.04 13.59
CA LEU A 10 12.18 -1.11 14.67
C LEU A 10 11.67 0.28 15.07
N LEU A 11 12.56 1.25 15.29
CA LEU A 11 12.18 2.61 15.66
C LEU A 11 11.35 3.29 14.57
N ALA A 12 11.74 3.16 13.29
CA ALA A 12 10.97 3.67 12.17
C ALA A 12 9.59 2.99 12.06
N THR A 13 9.52 1.69 12.32
CA THR A 13 8.26 0.93 12.33
C THR A 13 7.33 1.41 13.44
N LEU A 14 7.86 1.61 14.65
CA LEU A 14 7.08 2.12 15.78
C LEU A 14 6.61 3.56 15.51
N ALA A 15 7.48 4.43 15.00
CA ALA A 15 7.10 5.79 14.63
C ALA A 15 5.98 5.81 13.57
N PHE A 16 6.08 4.94 12.56
CA PHE A 16 5.05 4.79 11.54
C PHE A 16 3.73 4.27 12.10
N ALA A 17 3.76 3.19 12.88
CA ALA A 17 2.56 2.54 13.41
C ALA A 17 1.85 3.34 14.50
N LEU A 18 2.58 4.19 15.23
CA LEU A 18 2.02 5.04 16.28
C LEU A 18 1.56 6.41 15.75
N SER A 19 1.92 6.80 14.53
CA SER A 19 1.50 8.08 13.93
C SER A 19 -0.02 8.30 13.88
N PRO A 20 -0.87 7.27 13.65
CA PRO A 20 -2.32 7.44 13.70
C PRO A 20 -2.85 7.77 15.10
N LEU A 21 -2.15 7.41 16.17
CA LEU A 21 -2.56 7.73 17.55
C LEU A 21 -2.27 9.19 17.92
N LEU A 22 -1.36 9.83 17.19
CA LEU A 22 -0.99 11.23 17.34
C LEU A 22 -1.77 12.15 16.39
N SER A 23 -2.66 11.58 15.58
CA SER A 23 -3.50 12.26 14.61
C SER A 23 -4.95 11.76 14.71
N SER A 24 -5.89 12.36 14.00
CA SER A 24 -7.30 11.91 13.97
C SER A 24 -7.55 10.66 13.11
N GLY A 25 -6.50 9.89 12.77
CA GLY A 25 -6.57 8.75 11.86
C GLY A 25 -6.71 9.15 10.37
N PHE A 26 -6.87 8.15 9.50
CA PHE A 26 -7.07 8.35 8.06
C PHE A 26 -7.96 7.25 7.46
N ASN A 27 -9.01 7.66 6.73
CA ASN A 27 -9.97 6.75 6.09
C ASN A 27 -10.29 7.16 4.63
N GLY A 28 -9.33 7.81 3.97
CA GLY A 28 -9.52 8.53 2.71
C GLY A 28 -9.37 10.05 2.90
N PHE A 29 -9.15 10.76 1.80
CA PHE A 29 -9.17 12.22 1.81
C PHE A 29 -10.61 12.71 2.01
N ALA A 30 -10.76 13.81 2.76
CA ALA A 30 -12.07 14.42 2.91
C ALA A 30 -12.47 15.12 1.59
N PRO A 31 -13.75 15.01 1.15
CA PRO A 31 -14.18 15.53 -0.15
C PRO A 31 -13.87 17.02 -0.35
N ASP A 32 -14.00 17.83 0.70
CA ASP A 32 -13.83 19.28 0.72
C ASP A 32 -12.36 19.73 0.71
N GLN A 33 -11.39 18.80 0.76
CA GLN A 33 -9.97 19.12 0.60
C GLN A 33 -9.57 19.41 -0.86
N PHE A 34 -10.47 19.17 -1.81
CA PHE A 34 -10.24 19.35 -3.24
C PHE A 34 -11.01 20.56 -3.79
N PRO A 35 -10.49 21.28 -4.80
CA PRO A 35 -11.24 22.31 -5.50
C PRO A 35 -12.57 21.84 -6.07
N ILE A 36 -12.60 20.62 -6.62
CA ILE A 36 -13.81 19.90 -7.03
C ILE A 36 -14.05 18.78 -6.00
N PRO A 37 -15.11 18.87 -5.17
CA PRO A 37 -15.35 17.89 -4.13
C PRO A 37 -15.43 16.45 -4.64
N GLN A 38 -14.82 15.52 -3.88
CA GLN A 38 -14.76 14.10 -4.19
C GLN A 38 -15.64 13.29 -3.23
N ASP A 39 -16.97 13.38 -3.36
CA ASP A 39 -17.91 12.77 -2.40
C ASP A 39 -18.00 11.24 -2.52
N ASN A 40 -18.16 10.73 -3.75
CA ASN A 40 -18.20 9.29 -4.05
C ASN A 40 -17.34 8.96 -5.28
N PRO A 41 -16.02 9.22 -5.22
CA PRO A 41 -15.13 9.01 -6.34
C PRO A 41 -15.03 7.51 -6.64
N PRO A 42 -15.31 7.04 -7.88
CA PRO A 42 -15.38 5.61 -8.20
C PRO A 42 -14.08 4.83 -7.95
N VAL A 43 -12.95 5.53 -7.84
CA VAL A 43 -11.62 4.95 -7.57
C VAL A 43 -11.40 4.60 -6.09
N GLN A 44 -12.12 5.24 -5.17
CA GLN A 44 -11.85 5.12 -3.74
C GLN A 44 -12.51 3.86 -3.15
N PRO A 45 -11.78 3.06 -2.36
CA PRO A 45 -12.36 1.91 -1.71
C PRO A 45 -13.31 2.32 -0.57
N ALA A 46 -14.27 1.45 -0.27
CA ALA A 46 -15.15 1.60 0.88
C ALA A 46 -14.34 1.70 2.19
N GLY A 47 -14.84 2.48 3.15
CA GLY A 47 -14.10 2.84 4.37
C GLY A 47 -13.59 1.65 5.19
N TYR A 48 -14.31 0.52 5.23
CA TYR A 48 -13.83 -0.68 5.96
C TYR A 48 -12.49 -1.21 5.40
N ALA A 49 -12.17 -0.96 4.12
CA ALA A 49 -10.95 -1.44 3.50
C ALA A 49 -9.69 -0.87 4.18
N PHE A 50 -9.77 0.34 4.74
CA PHE A 50 -8.67 0.96 5.47
C PHE A 50 -8.34 0.25 6.79
N ALA A 51 -9.20 -0.64 7.29
CA ALA A 51 -8.90 -1.47 8.46
C ALA A 51 -7.69 -2.41 8.26
N ILE A 52 -7.28 -2.67 7.01
CA ILE A 52 -6.05 -3.43 6.70
C ILE A 52 -4.80 -2.80 7.31
N TRP A 53 -4.80 -1.49 7.55
CA TRP A 53 -3.69 -0.82 8.23
C TRP A 53 -3.40 -1.41 9.60
N GLY A 54 -4.41 -1.81 10.37
CA GLY A 54 -4.21 -2.47 11.66
C GLY A 54 -3.38 -3.75 11.53
N LEU A 55 -3.69 -4.59 10.53
CA LEU A 55 -2.92 -5.79 10.22
C LEU A 55 -1.50 -5.45 9.76
N ILE A 56 -1.35 -4.47 8.86
CA ILE A 56 -0.05 -4.04 8.36
C ILE A 56 0.85 -3.55 9.50
N TYR A 57 0.34 -2.67 10.38
CA TYR A 57 1.09 -2.14 11.51
C TYR A 57 1.54 -3.23 12.47
N LEU A 58 0.62 -4.09 12.90
CA LEU A 58 0.94 -5.18 13.83
C LEU A 58 1.99 -6.14 13.23
N TRP A 59 1.87 -6.46 11.94
CA TRP A 59 2.76 -7.41 11.30
C TRP A 59 4.14 -6.81 11.03
N LEU A 60 4.23 -5.54 10.62
CA LEU A 60 5.50 -4.83 10.51
C LEU A 60 6.20 -4.74 11.87
N ILE A 61 5.47 -4.43 12.95
CA ILE A 61 6.04 -4.40 14.31
C ILE A 61 6.58 -5.77 14.68
N ALA A 62 5.78 -6.84 14.52
CA ALA A 62 6.20 -8.20 14.83
C ALA A 62 7.45 -8.61 14.03
N GLY A 63 7.46 -8.30 12.73
CA GLY A 63 8.61 -8.54 11.85
C GLY A 63 9.86 -7.76 12.27
N ALA A 64 9.73 -6.49 12.65
CA ALA A 64 10.85 -5.68 13.10
C ALA A 64 11.39 -6.13 14.48
N VAL A 65 10.51 -6.54 15.40
CA VAL A 65 10.91 -7.11 16.70
C VAL A 65 11.67 -8.42 16.50
N TYR A 66 11.14 -9.33 15.67
CA TYR A 66 11.85 -10.55 15.28
C TYR A 66 13.20 -10.23 14.61
N GLY A 67 13.21 -9.22 13.74
CA GLY A 67 14.40 -8.68 13.08
C GLY A 67 15.50 -8.21 14.04
N VAL A 68 15.13 -7.65 15.19
CA VAL A 68 16.08 -7.22 16.24
C VAL A 68 16.49 -8.38 17.14
N TRP A 69 15.56 -9.28 17.46
CA TRP A 69 15.81 -10.39 18.39
C TRP A 69 16.73 -11.43 17.75
N ASP A 70 16.35 -11.96 16.58
CA ASP A 70 16.92 -13.18 16.02
C ASP A 70 17.73 -12.92 14.74
N ARG A 71 17.43 -11.81 14.04
CA ARG A 71 18.00 -11.49 12.72
C ARG A 71 18.78 -10.18 12.71
N ALA A 72 19.33 -9.79 13.85
CA ALA A 72 19.94 -8.46 14.03
C ALA A 72 21.05 -8.17 13.01
N THR A 73 21.84 -9.18 12.65
CA THR A 73 22.97 -9.11 11.73
C THR A 73 22.86 -10.10 10.57
N ASP A 74 21.65 -10.61 10.30
CA ASP A 74 21.41 -11.62 9.27
C ASP A 74 21.53 -10.99 7.86
N PRO A 75 22.37 -11.56 6.97
CA PRO A 75 22.58 -11.00 5.63
C PRO A 75 21.34 -11.00 4.74
N ASP A 76 20.33 -11.85 4.99
CA ASP A 76 19.07 -11.84 4.23
C ASP A 76 18.18 -10.63 4.57
N TRP A 77 18.39 -10.03 5.74
CA TRP A 77 17.62 -8.90 6.24
C TRP A 77 18.27 -7.55 5.92
N GLU A 78 19.60 -7.48 5.84
CA GLU A 78 20.32 -6.21 5.68
C GLU A 78 19.95 -5.43 4.39
N PRO A 79 19.79 -6.04 3.20
CA PRO A 79 19.58 -5.29 1.95
C PRO A 79 18.25 -4.52 1.88
N MET A 80 17.20 -5.00 2.56
CA MET A 80 15.88 -4.35 2.53
C MET A 80 15.78 -3.17 3.51
N ARG A 81 16.53 -3.20 4.62
CA ARG A 81 16.37 -2.27 5.75
C ARG A 81 16.47 -0.80 5.37
N PRO A 82 17.47 -0.34 4.57
CA PRO A 82 17.57 1.08 4.23
C PRO A 82 16.32 1.58 3.50
N ALA A 83 15.84 0.83 2.51
CA ALA A 83 14.67 1.22 1.72
C ALA A 83 13.39 1.17 2.57
N LEU A 84 13.26 0.16 3.44
CA LEU A 84 12.13 0.05 4.36
C LEU A 84 12.10 1.21 5.36
N ILE A 85 13.25 1.56 5.96
CA ILE A 85 13.36 2.68 6.90
C ILE A 85 12.91 3.98 6.23
N VAL A 86 13.39 4.28 5.02
CA VAL A 86 12.98 5.50 4.30
C VAL A 86 11.46 5.52 4.10
N SER A 87 10.87 4.41 3.65
CA SER A 87 9.42 4.30 3.47
C SER A 87 8.65 4.56 4.76
N LEU A 88 9.06 3.94 5.86
CA LEU A 88 8.39 4.06 7.16
C LEU A 88 8.54 5.44 7.79
N VAL A 89 9.72 6.07 7.65
CA VAL A 89 9.97 7.43 8.16
C VAL A 89 9.10 8.44 7.41
N ILE A 90 8.99 8.34 6.09
CA ILE A 90 8.05 9.16 5.30
C ILE A 90 6.61 8.89 5.77
N GLY A 91 6.26 7.62 5.95
CA GLY A 91 4.95 7.19 6.42
C GLY A 91 4.56 7.77 7.78
N ALA A 92 5.52 7.94 8.70
CA ALA A 92 5.26 8.49 10.02
C ALA A 92 4.75 9.95 9.96
N ALA A 93 5.18 10.71 8.95
CA ALA A 93 4.70 12.07 8.70
C ALA A 93 3.49 12.15 7.76
N TRP A 94 3.10 11.03 7.13
CA TRP A 94 2.17 11.05 6.02
C TRP A 94 0.75 11.47 6.42
N ILE A 95 0.19 10.91 7.50
CA ILE A 95 -1.20 11.21 7.93
C ILE A 95 -1.39 12.70 8.24
N PRO A 96 -0.54 13.35 9.05
CA PRO A 96 -0.63 14.80 9.27
C PRO A 96 -0.61 15.61 7.96
N VAL A 97 0.22 15.21 6.99
CA VAL A 97 0.27 15.87 5.68
C VAL A 97 -1.02 15.63 4.88
N ALA A 98 -1.56 14.40 4.92
CA ALA A 98 -2.81 14.04 4.24
C ALA A 98 -4.04 14.80 4.76
N GLN A 99 -4.03 15.18 6.03
CA GLN A 99 -5.08 16.02 6.62
C GLN A 99 -5.01 17.48 6.14
N LEU A 100 -3.86 17.93 5.64
CA LEU A 100 -3.63 19.32 5.21
C LEU A 100 -3.60 19.48 3.69
N SER A 101 -3.07 18.50 2.96
CA SER A 101 -2.83 18.61 1.53
C SER A 101 -2.87 17.25 0.83
N PRO A 102 -3.94 16.98 0.05
CA PRO A 102 -4.01 15.78 -0.79
C PRO A 102 -2.85 15.69 -1.78
N LEU A 103 -2.39 16.83 -2.32
CA LEU A 103 -1.30 16.88 -3.30
C LEU A 103 0.01 16.39 -2.70
N TRP A 104 0.45 16.97 -1.57
CA TRP A 104 1.68 16.55 -0.92
C TRP A 104 1.60 15.14 -0.37
N ALA A 105 0.44 14.74 0.18
CA ALA A 105 0.24 13.36 0.59
C ALA A 105 0.34 12.38 -0.58
N THR A 106 -0.13 12.76 -1.77
CA THR A 106 0.05 11.96 -2.99
C THR A 106 1.53 11.80 -3.34
N VAL A 107 2.32 12.89 -3.30
CA VAL A 107 3.77 12.82 -3.53
C VAL A 107 4.46 11.89 -2.52
N LEU A 108 4.12 12.03 -1.23
CA LEU A 108 4.73 11.24 -0.17
C LEU A 108 4.35 9.75 -0.27
N ILE A 109 3.09 9.41 -0.59
CA ILE A 109 2.68 7.99 -0.69
C ILE A 109 3.34 7.29 -1.90
N TRP A 110 3.60 8.02 -2.99
CA TRP A 110 4.41 7.51 -4.09
C TRP A 110 5.87 7.28 -3.68
N ALA A 111 6.47 8.19 -2.92
CA ALA A 111 7.81 7.99 -2.36
C ALA A 111 7.88 6.80 -1.40
N MET A 112 6.86 6.62 -0.55
CA MET A 112 6.70 5.45 0.32
C MET A 112 6.59 4.16 -0.52
N LEU A 113 5.77 4.16 -1.57
CA LEU A 113 5.57 3.01 -2.45
C LEU A 113 6.88 2.58 -3.12
N ILE A 114 7.60 3.51 -3.74
CA ILE A 114 8.85 3.22 -4.45
C ILE A 114 9.86 2.56 -3.50
N THR A 115 10.01 3.12 -2.31
CA THR A 115 10.96 2.61 -1.30
C THR A 115 10.48 1.32 -0.64
N ALA A 116 9.17 1.12 -0.46
CA ALA A 116 8.60 -0.14 0.03
C ALA A 116 8.74 -1.28 -1.00
N VAL A 117 8.52 -1.01 -2.28
CA VAL A 117 8.73 -1.99 -3.36
C VAL A 117 10.22 -2.32 -3.48
N LEU A 118 11.10 -1.33 -3.38
CA LEU A 118 12.55 -1.57 -3.35
C LEU A 118 12.96 -2.45 -2.16
N ALA A 119 12.40 -2.19 -0.97
CA ALA A 119 12.60 -3.02 0.20
C ALA A 119 12.10 -4.46 -0.05
N LEU A 120 10.90 -4.61 -0.60
CA LEU A 120 10.35 -5.91 -0.95
C LEU A 120 11.25 -6.65 -1.92
N LEU A 121 11.69 -6.02 -3.00
CA LEU A 121 12.56 -6.63 -4.02
C LEU A 121 13.91 -7.08 -3.44
N ARG A 122 14.43 -6.34 -2.46
CA ARG A 122 15.70 -6.64 -1.77
C ARG A 122 15.55 -7.56 -0.55
N ALA A 123 14.33 -7.86 -0.11
CA ALA A 123 14.10 -8.77 1.00
C ALA A 123 14.56 -10.18 0.64
N GLY A 124 15.36 -10.80 1.51
CA GLY A 124 15.95 -12.12 1.34
C GLY A 124 14.95 -13.27 1.15
N LYS A 125 15.50 -14.48 1.08
CA LYS A 125 14.71 -15.71 0.85
C LYS A 125 14.25 -16.36 2.15
N ALA A 126 14.98 -16.16 3.24
CA ALA A 126 14.61 -16.62 4.56
C ALA A 126 13.37 -15.87 5.14
N ASP A 127 12.82 -16.45 6.20
CA ASP A 127 11.79 -15.87 7.07
C ASP A 127 10.58 -15.27 6.35
N HIS A 128 9.95 -16.05 5.49
CA HIS A 128 8.80 -15.61 4.69
C HIS A 128 7.73 -14.89 5.55
N MET A 129 7.41 -15.43 6.73
CA MET A 129 6.38 -14.90 7.63
C MET A 129 6.77 -13.56 8.29
N TRP A 130 8.05 -13.35 8.63
CA TRP A 130 8.48 -12.23 9.47
C TRP A 130 9.20 -11.12 8.70
N LEU A 131 9.83 -11.47 7.59
CA LEU A 131 10.54 -10.54 6.72
C LEU A 131 9.66 -10.11 5.55
N ARG A 132 9.24 -11.08 4.73
CA ARG A 132 8.73 -10.79 3.40
C ARG A 132 7.24 -10.49 3.38
N MET A 133 6.42 -11.31 4.02
CA MET A 133 4.96 -11.12 4.05
C MET A 133 4.53 -9.74 4.59
N PRO A 134 5.07 -9.21 5.70
CA PRO A 134 4.66 -7.90 6.18
C PRO A 134 5.05 -6.77 5.22
N ILE A 135 6.26 -6.81 4.63
CA ILE A 135 6.70 -5.82 3.62
C ILE A 135 5.85 -5.95 2.34
N ALA A 136 5.52 -7.17 1.93
CA ALA A 136 4.71 -7.45 0.77
C ALA A 136 3.30 -6.89 0.92
N LEU A 137 2.64 -7.17 2.06
CA LEU A 137 1.31 -6.65 2.38
C LEU A 137 1.30 -5.12 2.41
N TYR A 138 2.31 -4.52 3.05
CA TYR A 138 2.48 -3.07 3.10
C TYR A 138 2.66 -2.44 1.71
N ALA A 139 3.60 -2.94 0.91
CA ALA A 139 3.86 -2.41 -0.43
C ALA A 139 2.68 -2.62 -1.39
N GLY A 140 1.96 -3.74 -1.26
CA GLY A 140 0.75 -4.02 -2.03
C GLY A 140 -0.36 -3.01 -1.72
N TRP A 141 -0.60 -2.73 -0.44
CA TRP A 141 -1.57 -1.72 -0.05
C TRP A 141 -1.18 -0.31 -0.51
N LEU A 142 0.10 0.07 -0.37
CA LEU A 142 0.60 1.33 -0.91
C LEU A 142 0.43 1.45 -2.42
N THR A 143 0.50 0.35 -3.17
CA THR A 143 0.30 0.37 -4.62
C THR A 143 -1.11 0.82 -4.97
N ALA A 144 -2.10 0.25 -4.28
CA ALA A 144 -3.49 0.67 -4.43
C ALA A 144 -3.68 2.12 -3.96
N ALA A 145 -3.24 2.45 -2.74
CA ALA A 145 -3.44 3.75 -2.14
C ALA A 145 -2.80 4.90 -2.94
N SER A 146 -1.58 4.73 -3.47
CA SER A 146 -0.92 5.73 -4.32
C SER A 146 -1.66 5.96 -5.63
N SER A 147 -2.21 4.90 -6.22
CA SER A 147 -2.94 4.99 -7.49
C SER A 147 -4.32 5.61 -7.29
N VAL A 148 -4.99 5.29 -6.17
CA VAL A 148 -6.23 5.94 -5.73
C VAL A 148 -5.99 7.44 -5.48
N ALA A 149 -4.94 7.78 -4.73
CA ALA A 149 -4.59 9.17 -4.45
C ALA A 149 -4.34 9.98 -5.75
N LEU A 150 -3.63 9.39 -6.72
CA LEU A 150 -3.46 10.02 -8.03
C LEU A 150 -4.79 10.23 -8.76
N GLY A 151 -5.67 9.22 -8.77
CA GLY A 151 -7.01 9.36 -9.36
C GLY A 151 -7.82 10.49 -8.71
N LEU A 152 -7.78 10.59 -7.37
CA LEU A 152 -8.43 11.67 -6.62
C LEU A 152 -7.83 13.05 -6.95
N ILE A 153 -6.51 13.16 -7.14
CA ILE A 153 -5.88 14.41 -7.58
C ILE A 153 -6.33 14.78 -8.99
N LEU A 154 -6.34 13.84 -9.93
CA LEU A 154 -6.73 14.10 -11.32
C LEU A 154 -8.18 14.58 -11.41
N ALA A 155 -9.08 13.96 -10.66
CA ALA A 155 -10.49 14.35 -10.60
C ALA A 155 -10.72 15.64 -9.79
N GLY A 156 -10.15 15.72 -8.58
CA GLY A 156 -10.38 16.81 -7.64
C GLY A 156 -9.80 18.16 -8.09
N TYR A 157 -8.80 18.16 -8.97
CA TYR A 157 -8.26 19.37 -9.59
C TYR A 157 -8.83 19.63 -11.00
N GLY A 158 -9.77 18.80 -11.48
CA GLY A 158 -10.44 19.01 -12.76
C GLY A 158 -9.61 18.70 -14.00
N TYR A 159 -8.51 17.95 -13.87
CA TYR A 159 -7.73 17.50 -15.03
C TYR A 159 -8.49 16.44 -15.84
N LEU A 160 -9.27 15.61 -15.16
CA LEU A 160 -10.13 14.58 -15.73
C LEU A 160 -11.45 14.53 -14.96
N ASP A 161 -12.49 13.96 -15.57
CA ASP A 161 -13.68 13.58 -14.80
C ASP A 161 -13.38 12.37 -13.88
N ALA A 162 -14.22 12.19 -12.86
CA ALA A 162 -14.03 11.15 -11.85
C ALA A 162 -14.06 9.71 -12.43
N GLN A 163 -14.79 9.49 -13.52
CA GLN A 163 -14.90 8.17 -14.16
C GLN A 163 -13.59 7.79 -14.86
N VAL A 164 -13.06 8.70 -15.68
CA VAL A 164 -11.80 8.48 -16.40
C VAL A 164 -10.63 8.41 -15.42
N ALA A 165 -10.60 9.27 -14.41
CA ALA A 165 -9.60 9.21 -13.34
C ALA A 165 -9.61 7.87 -12.61
N ALA A 166 -10.80 7.28 -12.38
CA ALA A 166 -10.93 5.97 -11.77
C ALA A 166 -10.39 4.83 -12.64
N TRP A 167 -10.70 4.83 -13.94
CA TRP A 167 -10.12 3.84 -14.86
C TRP A 167 -8.59 3.91 -14.88
N ILE A 168 -8.02 5.11 -14.92
CA ILE A 168 -6.57 5.31 -14.91
C ILE A 168 -5.98 4.83 -13.58
N GLY A 169 -6.54 5.24 -12.44
CA GLY A 169 -6.05 4.85 -11.12
C GLY A 169 -6.08 3.34 -10.91
N ILE A 170 -7.20 2.69 -11.23
CA ILE A 170 -7.34 1.23 -11.08
C ILE A 170 -6.41 0.49 -12.05
N THR A 171 -6.34 0.91 -13.31
CA THR A 171 -5.45 0.29 -14.30
C THR A 171 -3.99 0.43 -13.90
N LEU A 172 -3.58 1.61 -13.41
CA LEU A 172 -2.23 1.86 -12.93
C LEU A 172 -1.88 0.95 -11.74
N ALA A 173 -2.79 0.83 -10.77
CA ALA A 173 -2.62 -0.09 -9.63
C ALA A 173 -2.42 -1.53 -10.12
N LEU A 174 -3.24 -1.98 -11.08
CA LEU A 174 -3.15 -3.33 -11.65
C LEU A 174 -1.85 -3.57 -12.39
N VAL A 175 -1.41 -2.61 -13.23
CA VAL A 175 -0.14 -2.72 -13.98
C VAL A 175 1.04 -2.84 -13.02
N ILE A 176 1.15 -1.94 -12.03
CA ILE A 176 2.21 -2.00 -11.02
C ILE A 176 2.12 -3.31 -10.25
N ALA A 177 0.91 -3.72 -9.85
CA ALA A 177 0.74 -4.91 -9.06
C ALA A 177 1.17 -6.18 -9.79
N LEU A 178 0.82 -6.31 -11.07
CA LEU A 178 1.20 -7.44 -11.92
C LEU A 178 2.71 -7.48 -12.18
N LEU A 179 3.35 -6.31 -12.31
CA LEU A 179 4.80 -6.21 -12.47
C LEU A 179 5.53 -6.65 -11.20
N VAL A 180 5.15 -6.10 -10.04
CA VAL A 180 5.77 -6.48 -8.76
C VAL A 180 5.51 -7.95 -8.43
N GLN A 181 4.29 -8.45 -8.68
CA GLN A 181 3.98 -9.88 -8.52
C GLN A 181 4.82 -10.77 -9.45
N ALA A 182 5.13 -10.33 -10.67
CA ALA A 182 6.01 -11.06 -11.58
C ALA A 182 7.48 -11.04 -11.10
N LEU A 183 7.93 -9.94 -10.50
CA LEU A 183 9.28 -9.81 -9.95
C LEU A 183 9.44 -10.56 -8.61
N ARG A 184 8.36 -10.70 -7.84
CA ARG A 184 8.31 -11.37 -6.53
C ARG A 184 7.13 -12.33 -6.44
N PRO A 185 7.14 -13.44 -7.22
CA PRO A 185 6.06 -14.43 -7.21
C PRO A 185 5.93 -15.13 -5.84
N ASP A 186 7.00 -15.11 -5.06
CA ASP A 186 7.17 -15.70 -3.74
C ASP A 186 6.68 -14.82 -2.59
N ALA A 187 5.94 -13.74 -2.88
CA ALA A 187 5.43 -12.77 -1.91
C ALA A 187 3.90 -12.59 -2.02
N PRO A 188 3.07 -13.60 -1.69
CA PRO A 188 1.62 -13.57 -1.90
C PRO A 188 0.90 -12.49 -1.07
N GLY A 189 1.52 -11.96 0.00
CA GLY A 189 0.98 -10.84 0.75
C GLY A 189 0.76 -9.58 -0.10
N TYR A 190 1.59 -9.37 -1.13
CA TYR A 190 1.50 -8.21 -2.02
C TYR A 190 0.21 -8.22 -2.86
N PRO A 191 -0.07 -9.23 -3.71
CA PRO A 191 -1.32 -9.27 -4.46
C PRO A 191 -2.55 -9.40 -3.54
N ALA A 192 -2.42 -10.03 -2.36
CA ALA A 192 -3.52 -10.09 -1.40
C ALA A 192 -3.97 -8.70 -0.92
N ALA A 193 -3.02 -7.79 -0.64
CA ALA A 193 -3.34 -6.42 -0.24
C ALA A 193 -4.01 -5.62 -1.37
N VAL A 194 -3.55 -5.80 -2.61
CA VAL A 194 -4.14 -5.14 -3.78
C VAL A 194 -5.55 -5.67 -4.03
N ILE A 195 -5.75 -7.00 -3.96
CA ILE A 195 -7.08 -7.62 -4.08
C ILE A 195 -8.02 -7.08 -3.00
N TRP A 196 -7.56 -6.97 -1.75
CA TRP A 196 -8.35 -6.37 -0.68
C TRP A 196 -8.80 -4.94 -1.01
N ALA A 197 -7.89 -4.10 -1.52
CA ALA A 197 -8.24 -2.76 -1.97
C ALA A 197 -9.27 -2.76 -3.11
N LEU A 198 -9.09 -3.62 -4.11
CA LEU A 198 -10.03 -3.76 -5.23
C LEU A 198 -11.41 -4.25 -4.78
N VAL A 199 -11.48 -5.12 -3.78
CA VAL A 199 -12.76 -5.52 -3.15
C VAL A 199 -13.41 -4.33 -2.45
N GLY A 200 -12.62 -3.48 -1.78
CA GLY A 200 -13.09 -2.20 -1.25
C GLY A 200 -13.67 -1.28 -2.33
N VAL A 201 -12.98 -1.14 -3.47
CA VAL A 201 -13.47 -0.36 -4.63
C VAL A 201 -14.73 -0.96 -5.21
N MET A 202 -14.78 -2.29 -5.36
CA MET A 202 -15.96 -3.01 -5.83
C MET A 202 -17.17 -2.68 -4.96
N VAL A 203 -17.05 -2.81 -3.64
CA VAL A 203 -18.15 -2.53 -2.70
C VAL A 203 -18.61 -1.07 -2.77
N ALA A 204 -17.69 -0.13 -2.90
CA ALA A 204 -18.03 1.29 -3.04
C ALA A 204 -18.82 1.63 -4.33
N ASN A 205 -18.81 0.74 -5.32
CA ASN A 205 -19.44 0.94 -6.63
C ASN A 205 -20.66 0.01 -6.86
N LEU A 206 -21.19 -0.63 -5.81
CA LEU A 206 -22.37 -1.51 -5.92
C LEU A 206 -23.70 -0.75 -5.85
N ASP A 207 -23.78 0.32 -5.05
CA ASP A 207 -24.96 1.18 -4.99
C ASP A 207 -24.96 2.15 -6.17
N GLY A 208 -25.95 2.01 -7.06
CA GLY A 208 -25.90 2.65 -8.39
C GLY A 208 -24.79 2.05 -9.26
N PRO A 209 -24.89 0.76 -9.67
CA PRO A 209 -23.76 -0.01 -10.16
C PRO A 209 -22.97 0.66 -11.29
N ASN A 210 -21.70 0.94 -11.01
CA ASN A 210 -20.76 1.38 -12.03
C ASN A 210 -20.16 0.16 -12.75
N TRP A 211 -20.89 -0.37 -13.73
CA TRP A 211 -20.51 -1.61 -14.42
C TRP A 211 -19.11 -1.59 -15.03
N SER A 212 -18.64 -0.43 -15.49
CA SER A 212 -17.29 -0.30 -16.07
C SER A 212 -16.19 -0.51 -15.02
N VAL A 213 -16.33 0.09 -13.84
CA VAL A 213 -15.41 -0.07 -12.71
C VAL A 213 -15.51 -1.48 -12.15
N LEU A 214 -16.73 -2.00 -11.97
CA LEU A 214 -16.97 -3.35 -11.47
C LEU A 214 -16.31 -4.40 -12.36
N ALA A 215 -16.46 -4.31 -13.68
CA ALA A 215 -15.81 -5.22 -14.62
C ALA A 215 -14.28 -5.16 -14.50
N LEU A 216 -13.70 -3.96 -14.41
CA LEU A 216 -12.26 -3.76 -14.30
C LEU A 216 -11.69 -4.35 -13.00
N VAL A 217 -12.32 -4.08 -11.86
CA VAL A 217 -11.86 -4.61 -10.56
C VAL A 217 -12.04 -6.13 -10.46
N ILE A 218 -13.14 -6.68 -10.98
CA ILE A 218 -13.38 -8.14 -11.01
C ILE A 218 -12.31 -8.83 -11.86
N LEU A 219 -12.02 -8.30 -13.06
CA LEU A 219 -10.97 -8.82 -13.92
C LEU A 219 -9.60 -8.75 -13.22
N GLY A 220 -9.30 -7.62 -12.58
CA GLY A 220 -8.06 -7.42 -11.82
C GLY A 220 -7.90 -8.42 -10.68
N ILE A 221 -8.95 -8.63 -9.88
CA ILE A 221 -8.99 -9.61 -8.79
C ILE A 221 -8.76 -11.02 -9.34
N ALA A 222 -9.46 -11.40 -10.40
CA ALA A 222 -9.33 -12.72 -11.02
C ALA A 222 -7.91 -12.96 -11.55
N LEU A 223 -7.31 -11.98 -12.23
CA LEU A 223 -5.97 -12.09 -12.79
C LEU A 223 -4.89 -12.19 -11.71
N LEU A 224 -4.94 -11.32 -10.69
CA LEU A 224 -4.00 -11.34 -9.57
C LEU A 224 -4.13 -12.64 -8.76
N GLY A 225 -5.35 -13.08 -8.50
CA GLY A 225 -5.66 -14.32 -7.79
C GLY A 225 -5.19 -15.56 -8.55
N TRP A 226 -5.46 -15.62 -9.86
CA TRP A 226 -5.00 -16.69 -10.73
C TRP A 226 -3.47 -16.80 -10.73
N ARG A 227 -2.74 -15.69 -10.94
CA ARG A 227 -1.27 -15.68 -10.86
C ARG A 227 -0.75 -16.11 -9.49
N MET A 228 -1.42 -15.68 -8.41
CA MET A 228 -1.05 -16.08 -7.05
C MET A 228 -1.15 -17.61 -6.85
N VAL A 229 -2.15 -18.26 -7.43
CA VAL A 229 -2.32 -19.72 -7.37
C VAL A 229 -1.36 -20.44 -8.33
N ALA A 230 -1.19 -19.93 -9.55
CA ALA A 230 -0.31 -20.51 -10.55
C ALA A 230 1.15 -20.54 -10.08
N ASN A 231 1.63 -19.46 -9.45
CA ASN A 231 2.99 -19.36 -8.93
C ASN A 231 3.28 -20.30 -7.73
N ARG A 232 2.25 -20.87 -7.09
CA ARG A 232 2.42 -21.87 -6.02
C ARG A 232 2.60 -23.30 -6.54
N ARG A 233 2.33 -23.54 -7.83
CA ARG A 233 2.39 -24.86 -8.47
C ARG A 233 3.72 -25.13 -9.18
N VAL A 234 4.63 -24.16 -9.17
CA VAL A 234 5.99 -24.21 -9.74
C VAL A 234 6.98 -24.17 -8.60
#